data_AF-A0A5K1D6J4-F1
#
_entry.id   AF-A0A5K1D6J4-F1
#
_cell.length_a   1.000
_cell.length_b   1.000
_cell.length_c   1.000
_cell.angle_alpha   90.00
_cell.angle_beta   90.00
_cell.angle_gamma   90.00
#
_symmetry.space_group_name_H-M   'P 1'
#
loop_
_entity.id
_entity.type
_entity.pdbx_description
1 polymer ?
#
loop_
_entity_poly.entity_id
_entity_poly.type
_entity_poly.pdbx_seq_one_letter_code
_entity_poly.pdbx_strand_id
1 'polypeptide(L)' 'NQVKQPAGSIQLGPNHAFTYEEIVKITRNFEILIGNGGSGSVYYGRLKNSNEVAVKVLKDFQQRGSKEFVVE' A
#
# COMPACT_ATOMS: atom_id res chain seq x y z
N ASN A 1 -9.55 -10.49 -31.36
CA ASN A 1 -8.34 -11.16 -30.83
C ASN A 1 -8.10 -10.73 -29.41
N GLN A 2 -8.23 -11.65 -28.45
CA GLN A 2 -8.05 -11.36 -27.03
C GLN A 2 -6.56 -11.16 -26.75
N VAL A 3 -6.20 -9.96 -26.28
CA VAL A 3 -4.85 -9.67 -25.79
C VAL A 3 -4.60 -10.57 -24.59
N LYS A 4 -3.69 -11.53 -24.76
CA LYS A 4 -3.26 -12.43 -23.69
C LYS A 4 -2.55 -11.56 -22.66
N GLN A 5 -3.19 -11.35 -21.52
CA GLN A 5 -2.66 -10.52 -20.44
C GLN A 5 -1.30 -11.07 -19.98
N PRO A 6 -0.28 -10.22 -19.80
CA PRO A 6 1.02 -10.67 -19.32
C PRO A 6 0.88 -11.26 -17.92
N ALA A 7 1.59 -12.35 -17.65
CA ALA A 7 1.64 -12.93 -16.31
C ALA A 7 2.10 -11.85 -15.31
N GLY A 8 1.20 -11.40 -14.44
CA GLY A 8 1.44 -10.33 -13.46
C GLY A 8 0.51 -9.12 -13.54
N SER A 9 -0.32 -8.97 -14.58
CA SER A 9 -1.31 -7.87 -14.61
C SER A 9 -2.49 -8.18 -13.68
N ILE A 10 -2.68 -7.35 -12.65
CA ILE A 10 -3.86 -7.42 -11.77
C ILE A 10 -5.01 -6.73 -12.49
N GLN A 11 -6.00 -7.50 -12.97
CA GLN A 11 -7.24 -6.94 -13.49
C GLN A 11 -8.15 -6.54 -12.32
N LEU A 12 -7.96 -5.34 -11.78
CA LEU A 12 -8.93 -4.71 -10.90
C LEU A 12 -9.93 -3.93 -11.75
N GLY A 13 -11.22 -3.99 -11.38
CA GLY A 13 -12.22 -3.09 -11.96
C GLY A 13 -11.90 -1.63 -11.61
N PRO A 14 -12.37 -0.65 -12.40
CA PRO A 14 -12.27 0.75 -12.03
C PRO A 14 -12.92 0.97 -10.65
N ASN A 15 -12.25 1.71 -9.76
CA ASN A 15 -12.67 1.95 -8.37
C ASN A 15 -12.75 0.71 -7.47
N HIS A 16 -11.92 -0.32 -7.70
CA HIS A 16 -11.80 -1.41 -6.74
C HIS A 16 -11.19 -0.93 -5.41
N ALA A 17 -12.00 -0.87 -4.36
CA ALA A 17 -11.58 -0.56 -3.01
C ALA A 17 -11.43 -1.83 -2.17
N PHE A 18 -10.41 -1.87 -1.32
CA PHE A 18 -10.25 -2.90 -0.30
C PHE A 18 -10.80 -2.38 1.03
N THR A 19 -11.53 -3.23 1.74
CA THR A 19 -11.88 -2.97 3.12
C THR A 19 -10.64 -3.04 4.02
N TYR A 20 -10.69 -2.40 5.18
CA TYR A 20 -9.59 -2.49 6.15
C TYR A 20 -9.30 -3.95 6.56
N GLU A 21 -10.33 -4.76 6.76
CA GLU A 21 -10.17 -6.19 7.06
C GLU A 21 -9.46 -6.95 5.95
N GLU A 22 -9.73 -6.63 4.68
CA GLU A 22 -9.01 -7.22 3.56
C GLU A 22 -7.55 -6.81 3.57
N ILE A 23 -7.25 -5.53 3.86
CA ILE A 23 -5.87 -5.07 4.01
C ILE A 23 -5.15 -5.83 5.12
N VAL A 24 -5.77 -6.00 6.29
CA VAL A 24 -5.22 -6.79 7.41
C VAL A 24 -4.95 -8.23 6.97
N LYS A 25 -5.86 -8.86 6.23
CA LYS A 25 -5.67 -10.23 5.71
C LYS A 25 -4.53 -10.29 4.69
N ILE A 26 -4.47 -9.34 3.77
CA ILE A 26 -3.45 -9.25 2.71
C ILE A 26 -2.05 -9.10 3.32
N THR A 27 -1.91 -8.27 4.35
CA THR A 27 -0.63 -7.98 5.01
C THR A 27 -0.31 -8.90 6.19
N ARG A 28 -1.15 -9.91 6.45
CA ARG A 28 -1.05 -10.80 7.63
C ARG A 28 -0.92 -10.02 8.93
N ASN A 29 -1.80 -9.03 9.12
CA ASN A 29 -1.76 -8.09 10.24
C ASN A 29 -0.49 -7.24 10.26
N PHE A 30 -0.10 -6.70 9.09
CA PHE A 30 1.06 -5.82 8.92
C PHE A 30 2.39 -6.45 9.38
N GLU A 31 2.56 -7.77 9.16
CA GLU A 31 3.66 -8.58 9.69
C GLU A 31 5.04 -8.16 9.16
N ILE A 32 5.14 -7.95 7.84
CA ILE A 32 6.43 -7.74 7.16
C ILE A 32 6.51 -6.30 6.65
N LEU A 33 7.28 -5.46 7.34
CA LEU A 33 7.64 -4.11 6.89
C LEU A 33 8.74 -4.21 5.83
N ILE A 34 8.48 -3.66 4.64
CA ILE A 34 9.44 -3.64 3.52
C ILE A 34 9.99 -2.23 3.22
N GLY A 35 9.45 -1.19 3.86
CA GLY A 35 9.99 0.16 3.76
C GLY A 35 9.36 1.13 4.75
N ASN A 36 10.11 2.13 5.19
CA ASN A 36 9.63 3.20 6.07
C ASN A 36 10.28 4.53 5.68
N GLY A 37 9.50 5.61 5.66
CA GLY A 37 10.02 6.95 5.42
C GLY A 37 9.05 8.06 5.78
N GLY A 38 9.35 9.27 5.30
CA GLY A 38 8.55 10.47 5.56
C GLY A 38 7.11 10.42 5.01
N SER A 39 6.84 9.53 4.05
CA SER A 39 5.53 9.36 3.41
C SER A 39 4.69 8.22 3.98
N GLY A 40 5.21 7.44 4.93
CA GLY A 40 4.50 6.30 5.52
C GLY A 40 5.34 5.05 5.69
N SER A 41 4.66 3.96 6.05
CA SER A 41 5.20 2.60 6.14
C SER A 41 4.67 1.76 4.98
N VAL A 42 5.50 0.89 4.41
CA VAL A 42 5.13 -0.03 3.32
C VAL A 42 5.28 -1.45 3.82
N TYR A 43 4.24 -2.24 3.69
CA TYR A 43 4.18 -3.63 4.13
C TYR A 43 4.05 -4.57 2.94
N TYR A 44 4.66 -5.75 3.05
CA TYR A 44 4.41 -6.83 2.10
C TYR A 44 2.99 -7.39 2.31
N GLY A 45 2.35 -7.75 1.20
CA GLY A 45 1.10 -8.46 1.23
C GLY A 45 0.96 -9.44 0.07
N ARG A 46 0.00 -10.36 0.22
CA ARG A 46 -0.33 -11.33 -0.83
C ARG A 46 -1.83 -11.41 -1.03
N LEU A 47 -2.27 -11.16 -2.25
CA LEU A 47 -3.67 -11.28 -2.66
C LEU A 47 -4.08 -12.77 -2.76
N LYS A 48 -5.39 -13.03 -2.76
CA LYS A 48 -5.95 -14.41 -2.88
C LYS A 48 -5.50 -15.15 -4.15
N ASN A 49 -5.23 -14.41 -5.23
CA ASN A 49 -4.73 -14.96 -6.48
C ASN A 49 -3.20 -15.18 -6.48
N SER A 50 -2.57 -15.21 -5.31
CA SER A 50 -1.12 -15.31 -5.10
C SER A 50 -0.27 -14.13 -5.55
N ASN A 51 -0.86 -13.05 -6.09
CA ASN A 51 -0.09 -11.87 -6.47
C ASN A 51 0.48 -11.17 -5.24
N GLU A 52 1.77 -10.86 -5.30
CA GLU A 52 2.49 -10.13 -4.27
C GLU A 52 2.26 -8.62 -4.47
N VAL A 53 2.05 -7.90 -3.37
CA VAL A 53 1.73 -6.47 -3.38
C VAL A 53 2.46 -5.74 -2.26
N ALA A 54 2.65 -4.43 -2.47
CA ALA A 54 3.13 -3.50 -1.45
C ALA A 54 1.95 -2.67 -0.95
N VAL A 55 1.66 -2.73 0.35
CA VAL A 55 0.60 -1.96 1.00
C VAL A 55 1.23 -0.77 1.73
N LYS A 56 1.00 0.45 1.23
CA LYS A 56 1.48 1.67 1.86
C LYS A 56 0.45 2.24 2.83
N VAL A 57 0.84 2.35 4.08
CA VAL A 57 0.11 3.05 5.14
C VAL A 57 0.69 4.44 5.28
N LEU A 58 -0.10 5.46 4.93
CA LEU A 58 0.28 6.85 5.11
C LEU A 58 0.32 7.16 6.61
N LYS A 59 1.36 7.86 7.08
CA LYS A 59 1.33 8.44 8.42
C LYS A 59 0.25 9.52 8.42
N ASP A 60 -0.59 9.55 9.45
CA ASP A 60 -1.56 10.63 9.64
C ASP A 60 -0.85 11.97 9.47
N PHE A 61 -1.33 12.75 8.51
CA PHE A 61 -0.94 14.14 8.33
C PHE A 61 -1.60 14.98 9.44
N GLN A 62 -1.46 14.60 10.71
CA GLN A 62 -1.71 15.54 11.79
C GLN A 62 -0.60 16.58 11.71
N GLN A 63 -0.91 17.64 10.96
CA GLN A 63 -0.22 18.92 10.90
C GLN A 63 1.29 18.76 11.11
N ARG A 64 2.04 18.49 10.04
CA ARG A 64 3.42 18.98 10.00
C ARG A 64 3.32 20.48 10.22
N GLY A 65 3.50 20.87 11.47
CA GLY A 65 3.39 22.23 11.92
C GLY A 65 4.31 23.08 11.07
N SER A 66 3.84 24.29 10.85
CA SER A 66 4.53 25.52 10.48
C SER A 66 5.77 25.84 11.36
N LYS A 67 6.60 24.86 11.73
CA LYS A 67 7.57 24.99 12.83
C LYS A 67 8.93 24.30 12.65
N GLU A 68 9.31 23.90 11.45
CA GLU A 68 10.62 23.27 11.21
C GLU A 68 11.41 23.87 10.02
N PHE A 69 11.20 25.15 9.71
CA PHE A 69 12.12 25.90 8.86
C PHE A 69 12.32 27.33 9.41
N VAL A 70 13.20 27.45 10.41
CA VAL A 70 13.94 28.69 10.64
C VAL A 70 15.39 28.33 10.40
N VAL A 71 15.92 28.80 9.28
CA VAL A 71 17.36 28.90 9.05
C VAL A 71 17.71 30.29 9.56
N GLU A 72 18.54 30.39 10.59
CA GLU A 72 19.23 31.65 10.92
C GLU A 72 20.45 31.80 10.00
#